data_AF-G8ZRZ9-F1
#
_entry.id   AF-G8ZRZ9-F1
#
_cell.length_a   1.000
_cell.length_b   1.000
_cell.length_c   1.000
_cell.angle_alpha   90.00
_cell.angle_beta   90.00
_cell.angle_gamma   90.00
#
_symmetry.space_group_name_H-M   'P 1'
#
loop_
_entity.id
_entity.type
_entity.pdbx_description
1 polymer ?
#
loop_
_entity_poly.entity_id
_entity_poly.type
_entity_poly.pdbx_seq_one_letter_code
_entity_poly.pdbx_strand_id
1 'polypeptide(L)'
;MSFSFGFTSTDFSDDELDGEIQQGQSQVGSTIQSSHPLDAAHLSCKDVVQPLWENLEAMIKSLENVRISFEEFRTPQNNTVLYRRELFDVKHQLMSEADEGNDEKVELDILIGETSEDLRKNVYEGGLKSWECSIDVVDSLSVSDAQLKNVDCVLELGCGTALPTEYIFSRYLKEQSKSGCKFILSDYNNSVLRLVTIPNLIITWAKTILSDEQWIQLQQSGNEDIPIRTDELLLTAGFLEAFYQDIKERNISIDVISGTWGRCFSNLIPARLDTGKEILIISSETIYQPENLPVVAETILEVILSKQPGNVKAIVAAKDIYFGVGGSIMEFEKYLKKRIANAALPITYSTYKVDSGLKRSIISIQ
;
A
#
# COMPACT_ATOMS: atom_id res chain seq x y z
N MET A 1 -8.12 -29.97 32.28
CA MET A 1 -6.92 -29.43 32.93
C MET A 1 -6.81 -27.97 32.57
N SER A 2 -6.91 -27.11 33.58
CA SER A 2 -6.90 -25.65 33.47
C SER A 2 -5.47 -25.15 33.35
N PHE A 3 -5.19 -24.33 32.33
CA PHE A 3 -3.93 -23.61 32.19
C PHE A 3 -3.98 -22.31 33.00
N SER A 4 -2.98 -22.12 33.87
CA SER A 4 -2.78 -20.95 34.71
C SER A 4 -1.49 -20.27 34.27
N PHE A 5 -1.54 -18.95 34.03
CA PHE A 5 -0.35 -18.12 33.82
C PHE A 5 0.31 -17.82 35.18
N GLY A 6 1.57 -18.23 35.34
CA GLY A 6 2.39 -17.86 36.50
C GLY A 6 3.17 -16.58 36.22
N PHE A 7 2.78 -15.47 36.85
CA PHE A 7 3.62 -14.29 36.97
C PHE A 7 4.36 -14.38 38.31
N THR A 8 5.70 -14.48 38.27
CA THR A 8 6.53 -14.39 39.47
C THR A 8 6.68 -12.93 39.87
N SER A 9 6.04 -12.56 40.97
CA SER A 9 6.16 -11.28 41.65
C SER A 9 7.39 -11.27 42.57
N THR A 10 8.54 -10.86 42.06
CA THR A 10 9.70 -10.48 42.85
C THR A 10 10.55 -9.51 42.05
N ASP A 11 10.32 -8.21 42.28
CA ASP A 11 11.36 -7.18 42.39
C ASP A 11 10.67 -5.83 42.63
N PHE A 12 10.08 -5.71 43.82
CA PHE A 12 9.85 -4.42 44.46
C PHE A 12 10.76 -4.37 45.68
N SER A 13 11.88 -3.66 45.55
CA SER A 13 12.61 -3.15 46.71
C SER A 13 12.49 -1.63 46.68
N ASP A 14 11.54 -1.13 47.46
CA ASP A 14 11.60 0.22 48.04
C ASP A 14 12.78 0.24 49.00
N ASP A 15 13.74 1.13 48.78
CA ASP A 15 14.53 1.75 49.85
C ASP A 15 15.12 3.09 49.37
N GLU A 16 14.64 4.15 50.02
CA GLU A 16 15.30 5.41 50.39
C GLU A 16 16.17 6.18 49.39
N LEU A 17 15.64 7.31 48.88
CA LEU A 17 16.41 8.54 48.67
C LEU A 17 15.57 9.79 48.95
N ASP A 18 15.72 10.34 50.16
CA ASP A 18 15.45 11.74 50.46
C ASP A 18 16.43 12.63 49.68
N GLY A 19 15.90 13.55 48.87
CA GLY A 19 16.69 14.49 48.08
C GLY A 19 15.89 15.74 47.71
N GLU A 20 16.29 16.86 48.31
CA GLU A 20 15.67 18.19 48.31
C GLU A 20 15.18 18.72 46.94
N ILE A 21 13.99 19.33 46.96
CA ILE A 21 13.40 20.10 45.86
C ILE A 21 14.18 21.42 45.70
N GLN A 22 14.98 21.53 44.64
CA GLN A 22 15.40 22.83 44.09
C GLN A 22 14.66 23.12 42.79
N GLN A 23 13.79 24.13 42.85
CA GLN A 23 13.18 24.76 41.68
C GLN A 23 14.26 25.48 40.86
N GLY A 24 14.77 24.81 39.83
CA GLY A 24 15.54 25.43 38.75
C GLY A 24 14.66 25.66 37.53
N GLN A 25 14.08 26.85 37.40
CA GLN A 25 13.47 27.30 36.15
C GLN A 25 14.58 27.53 35.10
N SER A 26 14.83 26.52 34.27
CA SER A 26 15.56 26.70 33.01
C SER A 26 14.57 26.73 31.87
N GLN A 27 14.05 27.94 31.58
CA GLN A 27 13.40 28.22 30.30
C GLN A 27 14.44 28.11 29.18
N VAL A 28 14.58 26.93 28.59
CA VAL A 28 15.18 26.81 27.26
C VAL A 28 14.04 26.97 26.26
N GLY A 29 13.77 28.23 25.91
CA GLY A 29 12.99 28.57 24.74
C GLY A 29 13.76 28.16 23.49
N SER A 30 13.69 26.89 23.11
CA SER A 30 13.99 26.50 21.74
C SER A 30 12.78 26.86 20.90
N THR A 31 12.88 27.96 20.17
CA THR A 31 12.02 28.23 19.03
C THR A 31 12.35 27.18 17.96
N ILE A 32 11.89 25.93 18.16
CA ILE A 32 11.93 24.91 17.12
C ILE A 32 10.94 25.41 16.08
N GLN A 33 11.46 26.06 15.05
CA GLN A 33 10.73 26.29 13.82
C GLN A 33 10.33 24.90 13.34
N SER A 34 9.09 24.49 13.62
CA SER A 34 8.63 23.14 13.30
C SER A 34 8.72 22.99 11.78
N SER A 35 9.73 22.27 11.31
CA SER A 35 9.91 21.96 9.91
C SER A 35 8.66 21.23 9.41
N HIS A 36 8.28 21.48 8.15
CA HIS A 36 7.16 20.80 7.53
C HIS A 36 7.38 19.27 7.60
N PRO A 37 6.35 18.45 7.89
CA PRO A 37 6.56 17.01 8.14
C PRO A 37 7.25 16.24 7.01
N LEU A 38 6.99 16.61 5.76
CA LEU A 38 7.65 16.01 4.60
C LEU A 38 9.16 16.27 4.54
N ASP A 39 9.63 17.29 5.25
CA ASP A 39 11.03 17.71 5.32
C ASP A 39 11.69 17.25 6.65
N ALA A 40 11.05 16.31 7.36
CA ALA A 40 11.58 15.79 8.62
C ALA A 40 12.91 15.06 8.41
N ALA A 41 13.88 15.32 9.30
CA ALA A 41 15.25 14.81 9.15
C ALA A 41 15.35 13.27 9.09
N HIS A 42 14.42 12.56 9.72
CA HIS A 42 14.39 11.09 9.69
C HIS A 42 14.02 10.53 8.31
N LEU A 43 13.42 11.31 7.41
CA LEU A 43 13.06 10.89 6.04
C LEU A 43 14.22 11.01 5.05
N SER A 44 15.31 11.69 5.45
CA SER A 44 16.48 11.95 4.59
C SER A 44 17.77 11.39 5.17
N CYS A 45 17.70 10.49 6.15
CA CYS A 45 18.87 9.82 6.69
C CYS A 45 19.39 8.74 5.72
N LYS A 46 20.67 8.36 5.86
CA LYS A 46 21.35 7.45 4.94
C LYS A 46 20.74 6.05 4.87
N ASP A 47 20.11 5.61 5.95
CA ASP A 47 19.54 4.27 6.07
C ASP A 47 18.09 4.17 5.55
N VAL A 48 17.54 5.26 5.02
CA VAL A 48 16.19 5.31 4.46
C VAL A 48 16.26 5.27 2.94
N VAL A 49 15.61 4.26 2.36
CA VAL A 49 15.50 4.11 0.90
C VAL A 49 14.74 5.31 0.34
N GLN A 50 15.41 6.10 -0.48
CA GLN A 50 14.82 7.28 -1.10
C GLN A 50 13.92 6.90 -2.27
N PRO A 51 12.84 7.67 -2.52
CA PRO A 51 11.86 7.30 -3.51
C PRO A 51 12.41 7.38 -4.93
N LEU A 52 12.10 6.37 -5.74
CA LEU A 52 12.52 6.33 -7.15
C LEU A 52 11.48 5.65 -8.04
N TRP A 53 11.39 6.11 -9.29
CA TRP A 53 10.57 5.47 -10.31
C TRP A 53 11.20 4.15 -10.74
N GLU A 54 10.46 3.07 -10.58
CA GLU A 54 10.92 1.74 -10.92
C GLU A 54 10.66 1.42 -12.39
N ASN A 55 11.53 0.59 -12.98
CA ASN A 55 11.36 0.16 -14.37
C ASN A 55 10.38 -1.03 -14.43
N LEU A 56 9.13 -0.74 -14.82
CA LEU A 56 8.08 -1.75 -14.94
C LEU A 56 8.44 -2.88 -15.91
N GLU A 57 9.03 -2.58 -17.08
CA GLU A 57 9.42 -3.61 -18.05
C GLU A 57 10.48 -4.55 -17.46
N ALA A 58 11.45 -4.02 -16.72
CA ALA A 58 12.46 -4.82 -16.04
C ALA A 58 11.84 -5.69 -14.93
N MET A 59 10.90 -5.13 -14.15
CA MET A 59 10.17 -5.89 -13.13
C MET A 59 9.35 -7.03 -13.75
N ILE A 60 8.55 -6.75 -14.78
CA ILE A 60 7.76 -7.76 -15.48
C ILE A 60 8.69 -8.85 -16.04
N LYS A 61 9.79 -8.45 -16.69
CA LYS A 61 10.76 -9.40 -17.26
C LYS A 61 11.42 -10.28 -16.19
N SER A 62 11.66 -9.76 -15.00
CA SER A 62 12.21 -10.56 -13.89
C SER A 62 11.27 -11.68 -13.42
N LEU A 63 9.99 -11.62 -13.78
CA LEU A 63 8.99 -12.64 -13.46
C LEU A 63 8.84 -13.71 -14.56
N GLU A 64 9.64 -13.65 -15.63
CA GLU A 64 9.57 -14.61 -16.72
C GLU A 64 9.90 -16.04 -16.22
N ASN A 65 9.05 -16.99 -16.61
CA ASN A 65 9.10 -18.40 -16.23
C ASN A 65 8.85 -18.67 -14.73
N VAL A 66 8.39 -17.68 -13.98
CA VAL A 66 7.91 -17.87 -12.61
C VAL A 66 6.50 -18.45 -12.67
N ARG A 67 6.27 -19.54 -11.92
CA ARG A 67 4.94 -20.08 -11.65
C ARG A 67 4.47 -19.53 -10.33
N ILE A 68 3.31 -18.86 -10.33
CA ILE A 68 2.73 -18.27 -9.12
C ILE A 68 1.45 -19.01 -8.74
N SER A 69 1.25 -19.19 -7.44
CA SER A 69 -0.01 -19.68 -6.87
C SER A 69 -0.82 -18.48 -6.36
N PHE A 70 -2.13 -18.48 -6.59
CA PHE A 70 -3.00 -17.37 -6.20
C PHE A 70 -4.37 -17.87 -5.73
N GLU A 71 -5.06 -17.07 -4.93
CA GLU A 71 -6.44 -17.31 -4.55
C GLU A 71 -7.41 -16.31 -5.20
N GLU A 72 -8.58 -16.82 -5.56
CA GLU A 72 -9.78 -16.00 -5.78
C GLU A 72 -10.52 -15.91 -4.44
N PHE A 73 -10.78 -14.69 -3.97
CA PHE A 73 -11.60 -14.46 -2.79
C PHE A 73 -12.63 -13.36 -3.04
N ARG A 74 -13.58 -13.25 -2.11
CA ARG A 74 -14.67 -12.27 -2.21
C ARG A 74 -14.68 -11.36 -1.00
N THR A 75 -14.93 -10.08 -1.24
CA THR A 75 -15.06 -9.11 -0.16
C THR A 75 -16.29 -9.42 0.71
N PRO A 76 -16.23 -9.22 2.04
CA PRO A 76 -17.28 -9.69 2.94
C PRO A 76 -18.61 -8.96 2.75
N GLN A 77 -18.58 -7.66 2.44
CA GLN A 77 -19.78 -6.83 2.45
C GLN A 77 -20.50 -6.85 1.10
N ASN A 78 -19.77 -6.67 -0.01
CA ASN A 78 -20.36 -6.55 -1.33
C ASN A 78 -20.06 -7.73 -2.27
N ASN A 79 -19.37 -8.77 -1.78
CA ASN A 79 -19.08 -10.00 -2.53
C ASN A 79 -18.28 -9.76 -3.82
N THR A 80 -17.46 -8.71 -3.82
CA THR A 80 -16.60 -8.32 -4.95
C THR A 80 -15.48 -9.34 -5.10
N VAL A 81 -15.28 -9.86 -6.32
CA VAL A 81 -14.23 -10.83 -6.62
C VAL A 81 -12.89 -10.12 -6.74
N LEU A 82 -11.88 -10.65 -6.06
CA LEU A 82 -10.49 -10.21 -6.11
C LEU A 82 -9.56 -11.42 -6.20
N TYR A 83 -8.34 -11.18 -6.67
CA TYR A 83 -7.30 -12.16 -6.84
C TYR A 83 -6.02 -11.69 -6.16
N ARG A 84 -5.43 -12.55 -5.34
CA ARG A 84 -4.12 -12.26 -4.75
C ARG A 84 -3.20 -13.46 -4.81
N ARG A 85 -1.94 -13.19 -5.08
CA ARG A 85 -0.86 -14.16 -4.94
C ARG A 85 -0.79 -14.65 -3.49
N GLU A 86 -0.61 -15.95 -3.36
CA GLU A 86 -0.54 -16.62 -2.08
C GLU A 86 0.75 -16.29 -1.32
N LEU A 87 0.66 -16.05 -0.01
CA LEU A 87 1.81 -15.66 0.78
C LEU A 87 2.87 -16.78 0.86
N PHE A 88 2.44 -18.05 0.87
CA PHE A 88 3.39 -19.17 0.87
C PHE A 88 4.21 -19.23 -0.42
N ASP A 89 3.60 -18.86 -1.56
CA ASP A 89 4.22 -18.83 -2.87
C ASP A 89 5.28 -17.72 -2.95
N VAL A 90 4.94 -16.54 -2.41
CA VAL A 90 5.89 -15.42 -2.27
C VAL A 90 7.10 -15.83 -1.42
N LYS A 91 6.87 -16.48 -0.28
CA LYS A 91 7.95 -17.00 0.58
C LYS A 91 8.83 -18.00 -0.16
N HIS A 92 8.23 -18.90 -0.94
CA HIS A 92 9.00 -19.89 -1.72
C HIS A 92 9.89 -19.23 -2.77
N GLN A 93 9.38 -18.22 -3.49
CA GLN A 93 10.18 -17.46 -4.44
C GLN A 93 11.34 -16.73 -3.74
N LEU A 94 11.06 -16.01 -2.64
CA LEU A 94 12.11 -15.34 -1.86
C LEU A 94 13.16 -16.33 -1.35
N MET A 95 12.78 -17.52 -0.87
CA MET A 95 13.76 -18.55 -0.48
C MET A 95 14.61 -19.01 -1.65
N SER A 96 14.04 -19.10 -2.85
CA SER A 96 14.75 -19.56 -4.05
C SER A 96 15.73 -18.51 -4.58
N GLU A 97 15.38 -17.23 -4.43
CA GLU A 97 16.19 -16.08 -4.89
C GLU A 97 17.19 -15.59 -3.82
N ALA A 98 16.92 -15.80 -2.52
CA ALA A 98 17.80 -15.37 -1.42
C ALA A 98 19.17 -16.08 -1.39
N ASP A 99 19.30 -17.23 -2.05
CA ASP A 99 20.60 -17.89 -2.25
C ASP A 99 21.53 -17.05 -3.16
N GLU A 100 21.01 -16.01 -3.83
CA GLU A 100 21.72 -15.14 -4.78
C GLU A 100 21.98 -13.70 -4.24
N GLY A 101 21.37 -13.27 -3.11
CA GLY A 101 21.47 -11.88 -2.61
C GLY A 101 21.22 -11.65 -1.10
N ASN A 102 21.86 -10.62 -0.53
CA ASN A 102 21.87 -10.38 0.93
C ASN A 102 20.66 -9.60 1.48
N ASP A 103 20.03 -8.73 0.69
CA ASP A 103 18.90 -7.87 1.14
C ASP A 103 17.56 -8.63 1.19
N GLU A 104 17.31 -9.53 0.23
CA GLU A 104 16.10 -10.37 0.18
C GLU A 104 16.03 -11.36 1.36
N LYS A 105 17.19 -11.72 1.91
CA LYS A 105 17.31 -12.56 3.09
C LYS A 105 16.70 -11.92 4.34
N VAL A 106 16.86 -10.60 4.52
CA VAL A 106 16.33 -9.91 5.71
C VAL A 106 14.81 -9.83 5.68
N GLU A 107 14.22 -9.56 4.50
CA GLU A 107 12.77 -9.59 4.32
C GLU A 107 12.22 -11.00 4.57
N LEU A 108 12.91 -12.01 4.06
CA LEU A 108 12.57 -13.41 4.27
C LEU A 108 12.58 -13.81 5.75
N ASP A 109 13.62 -13.43 6.51
CA ASP A 109 13.73 -13.73 7.95
C ASP A 109 12.55 -13.15 8.75
N ILE A 110 12.10 -11.95 8.39
CA ILE A 110 10.92 -11.29 8.99
C ILE A 110 9.65 -12.07 8.64
N LEU A 111 9.48 -12.48 7.39
CA LEU A 111 8.27 -13.18 6.92
C LEU A 111 8.14 -14.62 7.43
N ILE A 112 9.26 -15.34 7.59
CA ILE A 112 9.27 -16.71 8.11
C ILE A 112 8.94 -16.72 9.62
N GLY A 113 9.00 -15.58 10.29
CA GLY A 113 8.75 -15.48 11.73
C GLY A 113 9.91 -16.00 12.56
N GLU A 114 11.13 -15.98 12.01
CA GLU A 114 12.35 -16.16 12.81
C GLU A 114 12.52 -14.99 13.80
N THR A 115 11.90 -13.84 13.48
CA THR A 115 11.72 -12.70 14.38
C THR A 115 10.30 -12.65 14.94
N SER A 116 10.12 -12.09 16.14
CA SER A 116 8.80 -11.84 16.73
C SER A 116 8.12 -10.56 16.18
N GLU A 117 8.59 -10.06 15.04
CA GLU A 117 8.22 -8.76 14.46
C GLU A 117 7.51 -8.99 13.12
N ASP A 118 6.33 -8.40 12.92
CA ASP A 118 5.60 -8.48 11.63
C ASP A 118 6.16 -7.50 10.56
N LEU A 119 6.89 -6.47 10.99
CA LEU A 119 7.51 -5.43 10.15
C LEU A 119 8.74 -4.85 10.86
N ARG A 120 9.66 -4.28 10.09
CA ARG A 120 10.86 -3.59 10.60
C ARG A 120 11.05 -2.26 9.89
N LYS A 121 11.01 -1.17 10.65
CA LYS A 121 11.12 0.19 10.15
C LYS A 121 12.34 0.38 9.23
N ASN A 122 12.14 1.03 8.09
CA ASN A 122 13.12 1.29 7.04
C ASN A 122 13.75 0.05 6.37
N VAL A 123 13.32 -1.16 6.74
CA VAL A 123 13.82 -2.42 6.18
C VAL A 123 12.69 -3.12 5.43
N TYR A 124 11.60 -3.41 6.13
CA TYR A 124 10.40 -4.03 5.58
C TYR A 124 9.18 -3.41 6.27
N GLU A 125 8.45 -2.57 5.55
CA GLU A 125 7.29 -1.83 6.07
C GLU A 125 5.97 -2.61 5.91
N GLY A 126 6.06 -3.89 5.53
CA GLY A 126 4.90 -4.75 5.25
C GLY A 126 4.61 -4.90 3.75
N GLY A 127 3.36 -5.19 3.40
CA GLY A 127 2.87 -5.15 2.01
C GLY A 127 2.78 -6.49 1.28
N LEU A 128 3.58 -7.50 1.64
CA LEU A 128 3.49 -8.85 1.05
C LEU A 128 2.25 -9.62 1.53
N LYS A 129 1.70 -9.22 2.68
CA LYS A 129 0.43 -9.68 3.21
C LYS A 129 -0.63 -8.60 3.03
N SER A 130 -1.82 -8.98 2.58
CA SER A 130 -2.97 -8.07 2.53
C SER A 130 -3.47 -7.71 3.93
N TRP A 131 -3.82 -6.44 4.12
CA TRP A 131 -4.43 -5.93 5.35
C TRP A 131 -5.94 -5.69 5.17
N GLU A 132 -6.72 -5.86 6.24
CA GLU A 132 -8.19 -5.82 6.17
C GLU A 132 -8.74 -4.49 5.63
N CYS A 133 -8.10 -3.35 5.94
CA CYS A 133 -8.58 -2.05 5.45
C CYS A 133 -8.52 -1.90 3.93
N SER A 134 -7.64 -2.63 3.23
CA SER A 134 -7.62 -2.61 1.77
C SER A 134 -8.89 -3.24 1.18
N ILE A 135 -9.43 -4.28 1.84
CA ILE A 135 -10.71 -4.91 1.50
C ILE A 135 -11.87 -3.94 1.82
N ASP A 136 -11.82 -3.26 2.97
CA ASP A 136 -12.83 -2.27 3.35
C ASP A 136 -12.92 -1.13 2.31
N VAL A 137 -11.77 -0.70 1.74
CA VAL A 137 -11.75 0.28 0.64
C VAL A 137 -12.44 -0.28 -0.61
N VAL A 138 -12.16 -1.52 -1.00
CA VAL A 138 -12.84 -2.15 -2.15
C VAL A 138 -14.35 -2.18 -1.92
N ASP A 139 -14.80 -2.61 -0.74
CA ASP A 139 -16.23 -2.61 -0.42
C ASP A 139 -16.80 -1.19 -0.49
N SER A 140 -16.15 -0.19 0.10
CA SER A 140 -16.59 1.21 0.02
C SER A 140 -16.69 1.74 -1.42
N LEU A 141 -15.76 1.35 -2.30
CA LEU A 141 -15.73 1.75 -3.70
C LEU A 141 -16.81 1.04 -4.53
N SER A 142 -17.11 -0.22 -4.21
CA SER A 142 -18.09 -1.04 -4.94
C SER A 142 -19.56 -0.68 -4.68
N VAL A 143 -19.85 0.16 -3.68
CA VAL A 143 -21.23 0.62 -3.39
C VAL A 143 -21.82 1.44 -4.54
N SER A 144 -21.00 2.21 -5.26
CA SER A 144 -21.49 3.04 -6.38
C SER A 144 -20.40 3.34 -7.40
N ASP A 145 -20.65 2.95 -8.65
CA ASP A 145 -19.80 3.28 -9.79
C ASP A 145 -19.63 4.80 -9.99
N ALA A 146 -20.52 5.63 -9.46
CA ALA A 146 -20.47 7.08 -9.64
C ALA A 146 -19.16 7.69 -9.11
N GLN A 147 -18.56 7.09 -8.08
CA GLN A 147 -17.29 7.58 -7.52
C GLN A 147 -16.10 7.32 -8.44
N LEU A 148 -16.26 6.44 -9.42
CA LEU A 148 -15.18 5.90 -10.22
C LEU A 148 -15.35 6.17 -11.73
N LYS A 149 -16.53 6.61 -12.17
CA LYS A 149 -16.87 6.90 -13.58
C LYS A 149 -15.95 7.93 -14.27
N ASN A 150 -15.29 8.79 -13.51
CA ASN A 150 -14.46 9.85 -14.07
C ASN A 150 -13.00 9.75 -13.61
N VAL A 151 -12.57 8.69 -12.92
CA VAL A 151 -11.20 8.64 -12.39
C VAL A 151 -10.20 8.47 -13.54
N ASP A 152 -9.36 9.45 -13.79
CA ASP A 152 -8.33 9.36 -14.83
C ASP A 152 -7.03 8.78 -14.28
N CYS A 153 -6.78 8.98 -12.98
CA CYS A 153 -5.58 8.52 -12.31
C CYS A 153 -5.88 8.00 -10.89
N VAL A 154 -5.33 6.84 -10.56
CA VAL A 154 -5.29 6.30 -9.20
C VAL A 154 -3.87 6.42 -8.67
N LEU A 155 -3.71 7.04 -7.50
CA LEU A 155 -2.45 7.08 -6.75
C LEU A 155 -2.63 6.27 -5.47
N GLU A 156 -2.01 5.09 -5.37
CA GLU A 156 -2.08 4.27 -4.18
C GLU A 156 -0.79 4.40 -3.34
N LEU A 157 -0.94 4.92 -2.13
CA LEU A 157 0.12 5.07 -1.14
C LEU A 157 0.16 3.84 -0.25
N GLY A 158 1.26 3.10 -0.31
CA GLY A 158 1.47 1.88 0.49
C GLY A 158 0.62 0.75 -0.05
N CYS A 159 0.78 0.48 -1.36
CA CYS A 159 -0.15 -0.35 -2.10
C CYS A 159 -0.10 -1.83 -1.72
N GLY A 160 1.03 -2.37 -1.24
CA GLY A 160 1.13 -3.78 -0.88
C GLY A 160 0.63 -4.71 -1.99
N THR A 161 -0.33 -5.57 -1.67
CA THR A 161 -1.02 -6.46 -2.63
C THR A 161 -1.98 -5.74 -3.60
N ALA A 162 -2.12 -4.42 -3.51
CA ALA A 162 -2.84 -3.54 -4.42
C ALA A 162 -4.34 -3.84 -4.62
N LEU A 163 -5.02 -4.42 -3.64
CA LEU A 163 -6.44 -4.83 -3.78
C LEU A 163 -7.39 -3.69 -4.20
N PRO A 164 -7.26 -2.45 -3.69
CA PRO A 164 -8.07 -1.32 -4.15
C PRO A 164 -7.80 -0.97 -5.62
N THR A 165 -6.53 -0.89 -6.02
CA THR A 165 -6.15 -0.70 -7.42
C THR A 165 -6.64 -1.84 -8.30
N GLU A 166 -6.49 -3.09 -7.86
CA GLU A 166 -6.91 -4.30 -8.54
C GLU A 166 -8.39 -4.24 -8.91
N TYR A 167 -9.23 -3.86 -7.95
CA TYR A 167 -10.67 -3.67 -8.16
C TYR A 167 -10.93 -2.64 -9.26
N ILE A 168 -10.31 -1.46 -9.17
CA ILE A 168 -10.50 -0.38 -10.15
C ILE A 168 -9.97 -0.80 -11.53
N PHE A 169 -8.79 -1.41 -11.58
CA PHE A 169 -8.15 -1.94 -12.77
C PHE A 169 -9.05 -2.96 -13.47
N SER A 170 -9.62 -3.93 -12.74
CA SER A 170 -10.57 -4.90 -13.28
C SER A 170 -11.79 -4.24 -13.93
N ARG A 171 -12.21 -3.06 -13.45
CA ARG A 171 -13.33 -2.32 -14.02
C ARG A 171 -12.94 -1.65 -15.34
N TYR A 172 -11.77 -1.00 -15.41
CA TYR A 172 -11.23 -0.47 -16.67
C TYR A 172 -10.97 -1.55 -17.72
N LEU A 173 -10.61 -2.76 -17.29
CA LEU A 173 -10.47 -3.91 -18.19
C LEU A 173 -11.82 -4.34 -18.80
N LYS A 174 -12.89 -4.34 -17.99
CA LYS A 174 -14.25 -4.69 -18.45
C LYS A 174 -14.91 -3.59 -19.27
N GLU A 175 -14.56 -2.34 -19.00
CA GLU A 175 -15.08 -1.19 -19.74
C GLU A 175 -14.47 -1.13 -21.15
N GLN A 176 -15.30 -0.90 -22.18
CA GLN A 176 -14.84 -0.70 -23.55
C GLN A 176 -14.38 0.74 -23.82
N SER A 177 -14.20 1.55 -22.77
CA SER A 177 -13.82 2.96 -22.89
C SER A 177 -12.37 3.07 -23.35
N LYS A 178 -12.12 3.99 -24.29
CA LYS A 178 -10.75 4.33 -24.73
C LYS A 178 -10.08 5.39 -23.86
N SER A 179 -10.75 5.90 -22.83
CA SER A 179 -10.17 6.92 -21.95
C SER A 179 -8.95 6.41 -21.19
N GLY A 180 -8.88 5.10 -20.93
CA GLY A 180 -7.82 4.49 -20.14
C GLY A 180 -7.82 4.97 -18.68
N CYS A 181 -6.79 4.56 -17.94
CA CYS A 181 -6.53 5.00 -16.58
C CYS A 181 -5.04 4.91 -16.27
N LYS A 182 -4.51 5.88 -15.53
CA LYS A 182 -3.13 5.86 -15.02
C LYS A 182 -3.12 5.36 -13.58
N PHE A 183 -2.38 4.30 -13.30
CA PHE A 183 -2.17 3.77 -11.96
C PHE A 183 -0.75 4.13 -11.52
N ILE A 184 -0.62 4.90 -10.44
CA ILE A 184 0.64 5.21 -9.78
C ILE A 184 0.63 4.48 -8.44
N LEU A 185 1.49 3.47 -8.29
CA LEU A 185 1.51 2.60 -7.13
C LEU A 185 2.81 2.80 -6.39
N SER A 186 2.72 3.12 -5.09
CA SER A 186 3.90 3.30 -4.26
C SER A 186 3.92 2.34 -3.10
N ASP A 187 5.10 1.79 -2.82
CA ASP A 187 5.38 1.00 -1.64
C ASP A 187 6.80 1.28 -1.17
N TYR A 188 7.11 1.05 0.10
CA TYR A 188 8.48 1.24 0.59
C TYR A 188 9.43 0.23 -0.06
N ASN A 189 8.98 -1.02 -0.18
CA ASN A 189 9.80 -2.14 -0.61
C ASN A 189 9.64 -2.40 -2.12
N ASN A 190 10.74 -2.37 -2.88
CA ASN A 190 10.76 -2.76 -4.29
C ASN A 190 10.26 -4.22 -4.50
N SER A 191 10.65 -5.11 -3.59
CA SER A 191 10.23 -6.51 -3.60
C SER A 191 8.72 -6.68 -3.49
N VAL A 192 8.02 -5.83 -2.72
CA VAL A 192 6.55 -5.84 -2.65
C VAL A 192 5.94 -5.53 -4.01
N LEU A 193 6.45 -4.51 -4.69
CA LEU A 193 6.00 -4.14 -6.03
C LEU A 193 6.22 -5.29 -7.01
N ARG A 194 7.41 -5.90 -7.01
CA ARG A 194 7.79 -7.00 -7.90
C ARG A 194 7.03 -8.29 -7.61
N LEU A 195 6.89 -8.68 -6.34
CA LEU A 195 6.43 -10.02 -5.94
C LEU A 195 4.93 -10.11 -5.74
N VAL A 196 4.23 -9.02 -5.39
CA VAL A 196 2.78 -9.07 -5.14
C VAL A 196 1.98 -8.03 -5.91
N THR A 197 2.42 -6.77 -5.97
CA THR A 197 1.65 -5.70 -6.63
C THR A 197 1.47 -6.00 -8.12
N ILE A 198 2.57 -6.18 -8.85
CA ILE A 198 2.52 -6.45 -10.29
C ILE A 198 1.90 -7.82 -10.60
N PRO A 199 2.27 -8.92 -9.93
CA PRO A 199 1.63 -10.22 -10.13
C PRO A 199 0.11 -10.19 -9.94
N ASN A 200 -0.41 -9.49 -8.93
CA ASN A 200 -1.86 -9.40 -8.72
C ASN A 200 -2.57 -8.68 -9.87
N LEU A 201 -1.97 -7.65 -10.46
CA LEU A 201 -2.52 -7.00 -11.65
C LEU A 201 -2.49 -7.93 -12.87
N ILE A 202 -1.42 -8.70 -13.06
CA ILE A 202 -1.32 -9.68 -14.15
C ILE A 202 -2.39 -10.77 -13.99
N ILE A 203 -2.54 -11.33 -12.79
CA ILE A 203 -3.58 -12.33 -12.48
C ILE A 203 -4.96 -11.74 -12.77
N THR A 204 -5.24 -10.53 -12.29
CA THR A 204 -6.53 -9.85 -12.48
C THR A 204 -6.84 -9.63 -13.94
N TRP A 205 -5.85 -9.18 -14.72
CA TRP A 205 -5.98 -9.04 -16.15
C TRP A 205 -6.35 -10.36 -16.80
N ALA A 206 -5.57 -11.40 -16.53
CA ALA A 206 -5.74 -12.70 -17.14
C ALA A 206 -7.11 -13.30 -16.82
N LYS A 207 -7.54 -13.25 -15.56
CA LYS A 207 -8.84 -13.75 -15.10
C LYS A 207 -10.03 -12.90 -15.55
N THR A 208 -9.80 -11.65 -15.94
CA THR A 208 -10.85 -10.74 -16.39
C THR A 208 -11.05 -10.78 -17.91
N ILE A 209 -9.97 -10.93 -18.68
CA ILE A 209 -9.97 -10.71 -20.13
C ILE A 209 -9.81 -11.99 -20.94
N LEU A 210 -9.01 -12.95 -20.48
CA LEU A 210 -8.68 -14.13 -21.29
C LEU A 210 -9.82 -15.15 -21.30
N SER A 211 -10.04 -15.77 -22.47
CA SER A 211 -10.81 -17.02 -22.53
C SER A 211 -10.01 -18.18 -21.96
N ASP A 212 -10.68 -19.29 -21.64
CA ASP A 212 -10.03 -20.51 -21.16
C ASP A 212 -8.99 -21.03 -22.17
N GLU A 213 -9.27 -20.92 -23.48
CA GLU A 213 -8.32 -21.30 -24.53
C GLU A 213 -7.07 -20.41 -24.53
N GLN A 214 -7.24 -19.09 -24.40
CA GLN A 214 -6.12 -18.15 -24.35
C GLN A 214 -5.29 -18.33 -23.07
N TRP A 215 -5.95 -18.54 -21.93
CA TRP A 215 -5.31 -18.84 -20.65
C TRP A 215 -4.38 -20.06 -20.74
N ILE A 216 -4.86 -21.14 -21.37
CA ILE A 216 -4.07 -22.37 -21.59
C ILE A 216 -2.93 -22.10 -22.58
N GLN A 217 -3.25 -21.52 -23.74
CA GLN A 217 -2.28 -21.33 -24.83
C GLN A 217 -1.08 -20.47 -24.42
N LEU A 218 -1.32 -19.35 -23.72
CA LEU A 218 -0.26 -18.45 -23.30
C LEU A 218 0.67 -19.08 -22.26
N GLN A 219 0.15 -19.96 -21.40
CA GLN A 219 0.96 -20.67 -20.41
C GLN A 219 1.72 -21.87 -20.97
N GLN A 220 1.13 -22.61 -21.93
CA GLN A 220 1.80 -23.75 -22.55
C GLN A 220 2.91 -23.30 -23.50
N SER A 221 2.78 -22.14 -24.16
CA SER A 221 3.78 -21.62 -25.11
C SER A 221 4.19 -22.66 -26.17
N GLY A 222 3.25 -23.49 -26.62
CA GLY A 222 3.49 -24.58 -27.58
C GLY A 222 3.98 -25.91 -26.98
N ASN A 223 4.11 -26.02 -25.65
CA ASN A 223 4.41 -27.26 -24.95
C ASN A 223 3.17 -27.77 -24.18
N GLU A 224 2.51 -28.78 -24.76
CA GLU A 224 1.29 -29.38 -24.20
C GLU A 224 1.53 -30.14 -22.87
N ASP A 225 2.77 -30.48 -22.55
CA ASP A 225 3.12 -31.19 -21.30
C ASP A 225 3.09 -30.28 -20.07
N ILE A 226 3.02 -28.94 -20.26
CA ILE A 226 2.96 -27.99 -19.14
C ILE A 226 1.58 -28.11 -18.46
N PRO A 227 1.53 -28.48 -17.17
CA PRO A 227 0.27 -28.60 -16.46
C PRO A 227 -0.35 -27.23 -16.22
N ILE A 228 -1.63 -27.11 -16.55
CA ILE A 228 -2.45 -25.92 -16.28
C ILE A 228 -3.34 -26.20 -15.08
N ARG A 229 -3.30 -25.31 -14.09
CA ARG A 229 -4.20 -25.31 -12.94
C ARG A 229 -5.02 -24.03 -12.92
N THR A 230 -6.12 -24.04 -12.19
CA THR A 230 -7.05 -22.90 -12.11
C THR A 230 -6.57 -21.83 -11.13
N ASP A 231 -5.73 -22.23 -10.17
CA ASP A 231 -5.18 -21.49 -9.04
C ASP A 231 -3.66 -21.26 -9.16
N GLU A 232 -3.07 -21.62 -10.31
CA GLU A 232 -1.69 -21.31 -10.64
C GLU A 232 -1.61 -20.59 -11.98
N LEU A 233 -0.59 -19.75 -12.13
CA LEU A 233 -0.29 -19.04 -13.36
C LEU A 233 1.20 -19.15 -13.68
N LEU A 234 1.54 -19.71 -14.85
CA LEU A 234 2.91 -19.69 -15.38
C LEU A 234 3.13 -18.44 -16.23
N LEU A 235 4.04 -17.56 -15.81
CA LEU A 235 4.36 -16.31 -16.49
C LEU A 235 5.38 -16.52 -17.62
N THR A 236 4.94 -17.09 -18.74
CA THR A 236 5.81 -17.21 -19.93
C THR A 236 6.08 -15.84 -20.57
N ALA A 237 7.15 -15.72 -21.35
CA ALA A 237 7.43 -14.49 -22.10
C ALA A 237 6.23 -14.02 -22.96
N GLY A 238 5.55 -14.96 -23.62
CA GLY A 238 4.36 -14.66 -24.43
C GLY A 238 3.17 -14.18 -23.59
N PHE A 239 3.01 -14.71 -22.37
CA PHE A 239 1.99 -14.27 -21.43
C PHE A 239 2.23 -12.83 -20.98
N LEU A 240 3.47 -12.51 -20.60
CA LEU A 240 3.87 -11.18 -20.14
C LEU A 240 3.75 -10.13 -21.26
N GLU A 241 4.15 -10.48 -22.49
CA GLU A 241 3.98 -9.60 -23.66
C GLU A 241 2.50 -9.35 -23.96
N ALA A 242 1.66 -10.39 -23.89
CA ALA A 242 0.22 -10.25 -24.11
C ALA A 242 -0.44 -9.31 -23.07
N PHE A 243 -0.06 -9.43 -21.79
CA PHE A 243 -0.49 -8.52 -20.74
C PHE A 243 -0.10 -7.07 -21.06
N TYR A 244 1.19 -6.84 -21.35
CA TYR A 244 1.71 -5.50 -21.58
C TYR A 244 1.08 -4.83 -22.81
N GLN A 245 0.89 -5.58 -23.89
CA GLN A 245 0.28 -5.08 -25.10
C GLN A 245 -1.21 -4.76 -24.90
N ASP A 246 -1.98 -5.60 -24.20
CA ASP A 246 -3.40 -5.35 -23.97
C ASP A 246 -3.66 -4.13 -23.07
N ILE A 247 -2.90 -3.96 -21.98
CA ILE A 247 -3.06 -2.75 -21.13
C ILE A 247 -2.71 -1.48 -21.92
N LYS A 248 -1.69 -1.54 -22.79
CA LYS A 248 -1.29 -0.42 -23.65
C LYS A 248 -2.35 -0.08 -24.69
N GLU A 249 -2.96 -1.07 -25.33
CA GLU A 249 -4.06 -0.89 -26.28
C GLU A 249 -5.31 -0.27 -25.63
N ARG A 250 -5.50 -0.50 -24.34
CA ARG A 250 -6.57 0.09 -23.52
C ARG A 250 -6.24 1.49 -22.98
N ASN A 251 -5.09 2.06 -23.35
CA ASN A 251 -4.57 3.31 -22.78
C ASN A 251 -4.43 3.25 -21.24
N ILE A 252 -4.18 2.06 -20.69
CA ILE A 252 -3.87 1.89 -19.27
C ILE A 252 -2.36 2.01 -19.10
N SER A 253 -1.93 2.78 -18.11
CA SER A 253 -0.51 2.91 -17.72
C SER A 253 -0.34 2.58 -16.26
N ILE A 254 0.76 1.90 -15.94
CA ILE A 254 1.15 1.53 -14.58
C ILE A 254 2.54 2.13 -14.36
N ASP A 255 2.64 3.06 -13.43
CA ASP A 255 3.91 3.59 -12.95
C ASP A 255 4.08 3.16 -11.48
N VAL A 256 5.27 2.73 -11.11
CA VAL A 256 5.58 2.21 -9.76
C VAL A 256 6.71 3.00 -9.11
N ILE A 257 6.58 3.26 -7.81
CA ILE A 257 7.57 4.00 -7.00
C ILE A 257 7.92 3.16 -5.78
N SER A 258 9.19 2.81 -5.62
CA SER A 258 9.69 2.25 -4.37
C SER A 258 10.24 3.35 -3.46
N GLY A 259 10.36 3.09 -2.15
CA GLY A 259 11.05 3.95 -1.19
C GLY A 259 10.12 4.84 -0.33
N THR A 260 10.74 5.63 0.55
CA THR A 260 10.03 6.42 1.57
C THR A 260 9.15 7.52 0.96
N TRP A 261 8.02 7.81 1.62
CA TRP A 261 7.35 9.08 1.43
C TRP A 261 8.14 10.23 2.07
N GLY A 262 7.83 11.46 1.65
CA GLY A 262 8.51 12.67 2.10
C GLY A 262 8.65 13.68 0.98
N ARG A 263 9.49 14.70 1.18
CA ARG A 263 9.67 15.78 0.20
C ARG A 263 10.12 15.28 -1.17
N CYS A 264 11.06 14.34 -1.20
CA CYS A 264 11.53 13.73 -2.46
C CYS A 264 10.37 13.07 -3.21
N PHE A 265 9.54 12.29 -2.52
CA PHE A 265 8.36 11.63 -3.10
C PHE A 265 7.36 12.65 -3.64
N SER A 266 6.99 13.63 -2.82
CA SER A 266 6.08 14.72 -3.21
C SER A 266 6.56 15.51 -4.42
N ASN A 267 7.88 15.62 -4.62
CA ASN A 267 8.43 16.31 -5.79
C ASN A 267 8.41 15.44 -7.07
N LEU A 268 8.38 14.11 -6.95
CA LEU A 268 8.33 13.18 -8.10
C LEU A 268 6.93 13.11 -8.72
N ILE A 269 5.89 13.12 -7.88
CA ILE A 269 4.49 12.89 -8.28
C ILE A 269 3.97 13.91 -9.31
N PRO A 270 4.16 15.24 -9.16
CA PRO A 270 3.59 16.24 -10.06
C PRO A 270 3.94 16.04 -11.53
N ALA A 271 5.12 15.47 -11.83
CA ALA A 271 5.56 15.21 -13.21
C ALA A 271 4.73 14.13 -13.93
N ARG A 272 4.03 13.27 -13.18
CA ARG A 272 3.17 12.19 -13.74
C ARG A 272 1.69 12.46 -13.57
N LEU A 273 1.29 13.49 -12.83
CA LEU A 273 -0.10 13.90 -12.69
C LEU A 273 -0.46 14.96 -13.72
N ASP A 274 -1.28 14.60 -14.69
CA ASP A 274 -1.76 15.52 -15.71
C ASP A 274 -2.67 16.62 -15.12
N THR A 275 -2.78 17.75 -15.81
CA THR A 275 -3.66 18.85 -15.41
C THR A 275 -5.09 18.60 -15.90
N GLY A 276 -6.09 18.94 -15.08
CA GLY A 276 -7.51 18.80 -15.43
C GLY A 276 -8.04 17.36 -15.42
N LYS A 277 -7.24 16.40 -14.94
CA LYS A 277 -7.64 15.01 -14.73
C LYS A 277 -8.20 14.80 -13.32
N GLU A 278 -9.12 13.86 -13.17
CA GLU A 278 -9.65 13.44 -11.86
C GLU A 278 -8.72 12.39 -11.25
N ILE A 279 -8.33 12.60 -10.00
CA ILE A 279 -7.35 11.78 -9.29
C ILE A 279 -8.00 11.18 -8.04
N LEU A 280 -7.91 9.86 -7.91
CA LEU A 280 -8.26 9.15 -6.71
C LEU A 280 -7.00 8.72 -5.97
N ILE A 281 -6.76 9.29 -4.80
CA ILE A 281 -5.69 8.86 -3.90
C ILE A 281 -6.25 7.79 -2.95
N ILE A 282 -5.54 6.68 -2.80
CA ILE A 282 -5.92 5.61 -1.88
C ILE A 282 -4.75 5.39 -0.92
N SER A 283 -5.06 5.20 0.36
CA SER A 283 -4.09 4.78 1.35
C SER A 283 -4.75 3.87 2.37
N SER A 284 -4.24 2.65 2.54
CA SER A 284 -4.81 1.68 3.48
C SER A 284 -3.76 1.18 4.46
N GLU A 285 -4.02 1.31 5.75
CA GLU A 285 -3.16 0.85 6.85
C GLU A 285 -1.75 1.49 6.87
N THR A 286 -1.62 2.73 6.38
CA THR A 286 -0.33 3.46 6.30
C THR A 286 -0.07 4.39 7.48
N ILE A 287 -1.07 4.61 8.34
CA ILE A 287 -1.02 5.57 9.45
C ILE A 287 -0.85 4.90 10.82
N TYR A 288 -0.29 3.69 10.84
CA TYR A 288 -0.11 2.89 12.05
C TYR A 288 0.99 3.41 12.99
N GLN A 289 1.95 4.17 12.46
CA GLN A 289 2.98 4.87 13.23
C GLN A 289 2.66 6.37 13.36
N PRO A 290 2.74 6.97 14.57
CA PRO A 290 2.53 8.41 14.80
C PRO A 290 3.41 9.34 13.95
N GLU A 291 4.60 8.88 13.56
CA GLU A 291 5.52 9.65 12.71
C GLU A 291 5.08 9.70 11.24
N ASN A 292 4.43 8.64 10.74
CA ASN A 292 3.98 8.54 9.35
C ASN A 292 2.67 9.31 9.11
N LEU A 293 1.86 9.47 10.17
CA LEU A 293 0.58 10.17 10.16
C LEU A 293 0.64 11.56 9.50
N PRO A 294 1.50 12.49 9.96
CA PRO A 294 1.67 13.79 9.31
C PRO A 294 2.24 13.72 7.89
N VAL A 295 3.09 12.74 7.60
CA VAL A 295 3.71 12.57 6.27
C VAL A 295 2.65 12.19 5.24
N VAL A 296 1.86 11.15 5.52
CA VAL A 296 0.74 10.72 4.66
C VAL A 296 -0.26 11.86 4.47
N ALA A 297 -0.61 12.56 5.56
CA ALA A 297 -1.53 13.69 5.50
C ALA A 297 -1.02 14.80 4.56
N GLU A 298 0.23 15.27 4.74
CA GLU A 298 0.76 16.34 3.90
C GLU A 298 0.98 15.90 2.45
N THR A 299 1.37 14.65 2.19
CA THR A 299 1.46 14.13 0.81
C THR A 299 0.10 14.19 0.11
N ILE A 300 -0.97 13.78 0.77
CA ILE A 300 -2.34 13.88 0.25
C ILE A 300 -2.73 15.34 0.01
N LEU A 301 -2.52 16.21 1.02
CA LEU A 301 -2.88 17.62 0.94
C LEU A 301 -2.12 18.36 -0.16
N GLU A 302 -0.82 18.11 -0.35
CA GLU A 302 -0.04 18.72 -1.43
C GLU A 302 -0.57 18.32 -2.81
N VAL A 303 -0.96 17.06 -3.02
CA VAL A 303 -1.57 16.64 -4.28
C VAL A 303 -2.92 17.32 -4.50
N ILE A 304 -3.82 17.33 -3.49
CA ILE A 304 -5.12 18.01 -3.58
C ILE A 304 -4.95 19.50 -3.92
N LEU A 305 -4.06 20.19 -3.20
CA LEU A 305 -3.85 21.63 -3.37
C LEU A 305 -3.10 21.99 -4.66
N SER A 306 -2.39 21.04 -5.29
CA SER A 306 -1.70 21.25 -6.56
C SER A 306 -2.63 21.21 -7.79
N LYS A 307 -3.89 20.83 -7.60
CA LYS A 307 -4.87 20.59 -8.68
C LYS A 307 -6.08 21.50 -8.54
N GLN A 308 -6.95 21.47 -9.55
CA GLN A 308 -8.20 22.23 -9.52
C GLN A 308 -9.09 21.72 -8.39
N PRO A 309 -9.80 22.60 -7.66
CA PRO A 309 -10.72 22.18 -6.61
C PRO A 309 -11.75 21.18 -7.14
N GLY A 310 -11.90 20.05 -6.45
CA GLY A 310 -12.83 18.97 -6.82
C GLY A 310 -12.24 17.88 -7.71
N ASN A 311 -11.08 18.10 -8.35
CA ASN A 311 -10.44 17.09 -9.21
C ASN A 311 -9.68 16.00 -8.43
N VAL A 312 -9.50 16.14 -7.12
CA VAL A 312 -8.73 15.17 -6.32
C VAL A 312 -9.58 14.73 -5.14
N LYS A 313 -9.74 13.43 -5.01
CA LYS A 313 -10.37 12.79 -3.86
C LYS A 313 -9.37 11.84 -3.22
N ALA A 314 -9.28 11.82 -1.90
CA ALA A 314 -8.48 10.85 -1.18
C ALA A 314 -9.33 9.96 -0.26
N ILE A 315 -8.98 8.69 -0.19
CA ILE A 315 -9.56 7.69 0.71
C ILE A 315 -8.45 7.14 1.58
N VAL A 316 -8.57 7.31 2.90
CA VAL A 316 -7.64 6.76 3.89
C VAL A 316 -8.38 5.78 4.78
N ALA A 317 -8.02 4.50 4.70
CA ALA A 317 -8.61 3.45 5.53
C ALA A 317 -7.61 2.93 6.56
N ALA A 318 -7.99 2.86 7.83
CA ALA A 318 -7.10 2.38 8.88
C ALA A 318 -7.88 1.84 10.08
N LYS A 319 -7.17 1.13 10.96
CA LYS A 319 -7.71 0.73 12.27
C LYS A 319 -7.93 1.95 13.15
N ASP A 320 -8.97 1.90 13.97
CA ASP A 320 -9.25 2.99 14.91
C ASP A 320 -8.10 3.17 15.91
N ILE A 321 -7.46 2.07 16.30
CA ILE A 321 -6.34 2.03 17.25
C ILE A 321 -5.36 0.93 16.82
N TYR A 322 -4.06 1.25 16.80
CA TYR A 322 -2.99 0.29 16.66
C TYR A 322 -2.29 0.06 18.01
N PHE A 323 -2.51 -1.09 18.64
CA PHE A 323 -1.86 -1.44 19.89
C PHE A 323 -0.34 -1.60 19.69
N GLY A 324 0.46 -1.09 20.63
CA GLY A 324 1.93 -1.16 20.60
C GLY A 324 2.62 -0.02 19.85
N VAL A 325 2.20 0.26 18.60
CA VAL A 325 2.82 1.29 17.73
C VAL A 325 2.22 2.69 17.88
N GLY A 326 0.98 2.80 18.38
CA GLY A 326 0.38 4.04 18.87
C GLY A 326 -0.38 4.89 17.84
N GLY A 327 -0.28 4.61 16.54
CA GLY A 327 -1.06 5.35 15.53
C GLY A 327 -2.57 5.14 15.67
N SER A 328 -3.36 6.09 15.17
CA SER A 328 -4.82 6.00 15.17
C SER A 328 -5.47 6.94 14.15
N ILE A 329 -6.69 6.58 13.73
CA ILE A 329 -7.57 7.47 12.95
C ILE A 329 -7.81 8.80 13.69
N MET A 330 -7.99 8.77 15.01
CA MET A 330 -8.24 9.99 15.80
C MET A 330 -7.08 10.98 15.74
N GLU A 331 -5.83 10.49 15.76
CA GLU A 331 -4.64 11.33 15.64
C GLU A 331 -4.51 11.92 14.24
N PHE A 332 -4.83 11.15 13.20
CA PHE A 332 -4.89 11.65 11.82
C PHE A 332 -5.91 12.77 11.65
N GLU A 333 -7.14 12.56 12.13
CA GLU A 333 -8.22 13.56 12.04
C GLU A 333 -7.87 14.82 12.83
N LYS A 334 -7.23 14.67 14.00
CA LYS A 334 -6.74 15.79 14.80
C LYS A 334 -5.68 16.58 14.05
N TYR A 335 -4.74 15.90 13.38
CA TYR A 335 -3.73 16.53 12.54
C TYR A 335 -4.38 17.29 11.38
N LEU A 336 -5.23 16.64 10.59
CA LEU A 336 -5.95 17.24 9.46
C LEU A 336 -6.78 18.45 9.89
N LYS A 337 -7.56 18.32 10.95
CA LYS A 337 -8.40 19.42 11.47
C LYS A 337 -7.56 20.64 11.84
N LYS A 338 -6.44 20.42 12.54
CA LYS A 338 -5.52 21.50 12.92
C LYS A 338 -4.89 22.14 11.68
N ARG A 339 -4.43 21.33 10.73
CA ARG A 339 -3.79 21.78 9.49
C ARG A 339 -4.73 22.61 8.60
N ILE A 340 -5.95 22.12 8.40
CA ILE A 340 -7.00 22.80 7.62
C ILE A 340 -7.38 24.12 8.29
N ALA A 341 -7.61 24.13 9.60
CA ALA A 341 -7.98 25.34 10.33
C ALA A 341 -6.86 26.39 10.34
N ASN A 342 -5.62 25.98 10.59
CA ASN A 342 -4.48 26.90 10.70
C ASN A 342 -4.15 27.59 9.38
N ALA A 343 -4.28 26.89 8.25
CA ALA A 343 -3.97 27.42 6.93
C ALA A 343 -5.20 27.84 6.11
N ALA A 344 -6.40 27.80 6.72
CA ALA A 344 -7.68 28.07 6.05
C ALA A 344 -7.83 27.32 4.71
N LEU A 345 -7.48 26.04 4.70
CA LEU A 345 -7.51 25.23 3.47
C LEU A 345 -8.97 24.98 3.04
N PRO A 346 -9.28 25.05 1.73
CA PRO A 346 -10.61 24.77 1.20
C PRO A 346 -10.86 23.26 1.07
N ILE A 347 -10.59 22.51 2.15
CA ILE A 347 -10.63 21.03 2.18
C ILE A 347 -11.64 20.58 3.23
N THR A 348 -12.40 19.57 2.86
CA THR A 348 -13.37 18.90 3.72
C THR A 348 -13.02 17.44 3.86
N TYR A 349 -13.40 16.84 4.99
CA TYR A 349 -13.29 15.40 5.15
C TYR A 349 -14.49 14.83 5.90
N SER A 350 -14.76 13.55 5.67
CA SER A 350 -15.81 12.78 6.34
C SER A 350 -15.29 11.40 6.69
N THR A 351 -15.75 10.85 7.82
CA THR A 351 -15.25 9.58 8.35
C THR A 351 -16.41 8.59 8.49
N TYR A 352 -16.21 7.40 7.95
CA TYR A 352 -17.16 6.30 7.93
C TYR A 352 -16.61 5.15 8.78
N LYS A 353 -17.44 4.60 9.66
CA LYS A 353 -17.08 3.40 10.44
C LYS A 353 -17.38 2.15 9.62
N VAL A 354 -16.44 1.21 9.63
CA VAL A 354 -16.63 -0.11 9.02
C VAL A 354 -17.23 -1.04 10.07
N ASP A 355 -18.35 -1.68 9.73
CA ASP A 355 -18.97 -2.69 10.59
C ASP A 355 -18.16 -3.99 10.53
N SER A 356 -17.27 -4.16 11.50
CA SER A 356 -16.37 -5.31 11.61
C SER A 356 -15.98 -5.55 13.08
N GLY A 357 -15.48 -6.76 13.38
CA GLY A 357 -15.16 -7.16 14.77
C GLY A 357 -14.08 -6.29 15.42
N LEU A 358 -13.11 -5.81 14.65
CA LEU A 358 -12.14 -4.78 15.06
C LEU A 358 -12.59 -3.44 14.50
N LYS A 359 -12.58 -2.38 15.30
CA LYS A 359 -13.04 -1.06 14.83
C LYS A 359 -12.07 -0.50 13.78
N ARG A 360 -12.56 -0.33 12.56
CA ARG A 360 -11.84 0.28 11.43
C ARG A 360 -12.66 1.45 10.87
N SER A 361 -11.98 2.40 10.24
CA SER A 361 -12.60 3.59 9.66
C SER A 361 -12.03 3.91 8.29
N ILE A 362 -12.85 4.56 7.47
CA ILE A 362 -12.48 5.12 6.18
C ILE A 362 -12.71 6.63 6.23
N ILE A 363 -11.71 7.42 5.88
CA ILE A 363 -11.77 8.88 5.78
C ILE A 363 -11.76 9.26 4.31
N SER A 364 -12.77 9.98 3.87
CA SER A 364 -12.82 10.60 2.53
C SER A 364 -12.46 12.08 2.65
N ILE A 365 -11.47 12.53 1.88
CA ILE A 365 -10.96 13.92 1.87
C ILE A 365 -11.13 14.50 0.47
N GLN A 366 -11.62 15.74 0.36
CA GLN A 366 -11.83 16.46 -0.91
C GLN A 366 -11.78 17.98 -0.74
#